data_AF-A0A1I7G3J6-F1
#
_entry.id   AF-A0A1I7G3J6-F1
#
_cell.length_a   1.000
_cell.length_b   1.000
_cell.length_c   1.000
_cell.angle_alpha   90.00
_cell.angle_beta   90.00
_cell.angle_gamma   90.00
#
_symmetry.space_group_name_H-M   'P 1'
#
loop_
_entity.id
_entity.type
_entity.pdbx_description
1 polymer ?
#
loop_
_entity_poly.entity_id
_entity_poly.type
_entity_poly.pdbx_seq_one_letter_code
_entity_poly.pdbx_strand_id
1 'polypeptide(L)'
;MHEYDEAVLKCFLENQGQLFPENVAENMEEAEAFLEDSMAVVVDGPDEVMEYFEETGVDVEDDNVLDADEVFDIGDGRYLIVEA
;
A
#
# COMPACT_ATOMS: atom_id res chain seq x y z
N MET A 1 2.38 9.61 17.16
CA MET A 1 1.11 8.97 16.81
C MET A 1 1.51 8.15 15.60
N HIS A 2 1.52 6.84 15.71
CA HIS A 2 1.95 6.00 14.59
C HIS A 2 0.85 6.11 13.52
N GLU A 3 1.21 6.57 12.34
CA GLU A 3 0.26 6.79 11.23
C GLU A 3 -0.23 5.44 10.68
N TYR A 4 0.62 4.42 10.79
CA TYR A 4 0.35 3.04 10.41
C TYR A 4 0.40 2.11 11.62
N ASP A 5 -0.46 1.08 11.64
CA ASP A 5 -0.41 0.05 12.67
C ASP A 5 0.52 -1.12 12.29
N GLU A 6 0.76 -2.02 13.25
CA GLU A 6 1.65 -3.16 13.04
C GLU A 6 1.24 -4.06 11.87
N ALA A 7 -0.05 -4.17 11.54
CA ALA A 7 -0.51 -5.03 10.45
C ALA A 7 -0.12 -4.43 9.10
N VAL A 8 -0.31 -3.12 8.93
CA VAL A 8 0.12 -2.36 7.75
C VAL A 8 1.64 -2.49 7.56
N LEU A 9 2.42 -2.20 8.60
CA LEU A 9 3.88 -2.24 8.54
C LEU A 9 4.43 -3.64 8.24
N LYS A 10 3.84 -4.69 8.83
CA LYS A 10 4.20 -6.09 8.52
C LYS A 10 3.89 -6.44 7.08
N CYS A 11 2.69 -6.08 6.60
CA CYS A 11 2.28 -6.37 5.22
C CYS A 11 3.26 -5.74 4.22
N PHE A 12 3.62 -4.48 4.41
CA PHE A 12 4.60 -3.82 3.56
C PHE A 12 5.97 -4.49 3.63
N LEU A 13 6.51 -4.76 4.82
CA LEU A 13 7.84 -5.39 4.96
C LEU A 13 7.93 -6.75 4.30
N GLU A 14 6.88 -7.56 4.39
CA GLU A 14 6.83 -8.91 3.82
C GLU A 14 6.67 -8.90 2.30
N ASN A 15 5.97 -7.90 1.75
CA ASN A 15 5.58 -7.85 0.35
C ASN A 15 6.23 -6.74 -0.47
N GLN A 16 7.09 -5.88 0.12
CA GLN A 16 7.77 -4.76 -0.56
C GLN A 16 8.50 -5.17 -1.86
N GLY A 17 8.86 -6.45 -1.98
CA GLY A 17 9.44 -7.04 -3.18
C GLY A 17 8.52 -7.05 -4.41
N GLN A 18 7.22 -6.83 -4.25
CA GLN A 18 6.27 -6.68 -5.36
C GLN A 18 6.46 -5.32 -6.04
N LEU A 19 6.73 -4.27 -5.27
CA LEU A 19 6.86 -2.89 -5.76
C LEU A 19 8.31 -2.52 -6.06
N PHE A 20 9.25 -2.97 -5.21
CA PHE A 20 10.66 -2.65 -5.31
C PHE A 20 11.51 -3.92 -5.52
N PRO A 21 12.51 -3.90 -6.43
CA PRO A 21 13.36 -5.06 -6.66
C PRO A 21 14.33 -5.34 -5.50
N GLU A 22 14.53 -4.38 -4.60
CA GLU A 22 15.35 -4.48 -3.39
C GLU A 22 14.54 -3.99 -2.18
N ASN A 23 14.86 -4.51 -0.99
CA ASN A 23 14.19 -4.07 0.22
C ASN A 23 14.53 -2.60 0.51
N VAL A 24 13.50 -1.76 0.56
CA VAL A 24 13.60 -0.35 0.95
C VAL A 24 13.53 -0.16 2.46
N ALA A 25 13.03 -1.16 3.19
CA ALA A 25 12.98 -1.19 4.65
C ALA A 25 13.34 -2.57 5.22
N GLU A 26 14.13 -2.60 6.29
CA GLU A 26 14.53 -3.83 6.98
C GLU A 26 13.76 -4.09 8.29
N ASN A 27 13.07 -3.07 8.83
CA ASN A 27 12.36 -3.14 10.11
C ASN A 27 11.15 -2.20 10.15
N MET A 28 10.36 -2.28 11.23
CA MET A 28 9.11 -1.52 11.38
C MET A 28 9.32 0.00 11.34
N GLU A 29 10.41 0.49 11.94
CA GLU A 29 10.70 1.93 12.01
C GLU A 29 11.08 2.47 10.63
N GLU A 30 11.87 1.71 9.86
CA GLU A 30 12.19 2.05 8.48
C GLU A 30 10.99 1.95 7.55
N ALA A 31 10.12 0.94 7.74
CA ALA A 31 8.89 0.81 6.98
C ALA A 31 7.93 1.98 7.26
N GLU A 32 7.77 2.36 8.53
CA GLU A 32 6.95 3.51 8.91
C GLU A 32 7.49 4.79 8.26
N ALA A 33 8.79 5.06 8.38
CA ALA A 33 9.42 6.22 7.76
C ALA A 33 9.27 6.22 6.23
N PHE A 34 9.44 5.07 5.58
CA PHE A 34 9.27 4.95 4.13
C PHE A 34 7.84 5.25 3.70
N LEU A 35 6.84 4.66 4.36
CA LEU A 35 5.44 4.88 4.03
C LEU A 35 4.99 6.32 4.30
N GLU A 36 5.51 6.97 5.35
CA GLU A 36 5.30 8.40 5.60
C GLU A 36 5.89 9.26 4.48
N ASP A 37 7.14 8.99 4.06
CA ASP A 37 7.83 9.74 3.00
C ASP A 37 7.18 9.52 1.61
N SER A 38 6.71 8.30 1.33
CA SER A 38 5.99 7.93 0.10
C SER A 38 4.52 8.36 0.09
N MET A 39 4.04 9.01 1.16
CA MET A 39 2.63 9.43 1.30
C MET A 39 1.64 8.28 1.08
N ALA A 40 1.99 7.09 1.58
CA ALA A 40 1.15 5.91 1.41
C ALA A 40 -0.22 6.09 2.07
N VAL A 41 -1.23 5.43 1.53
CA VAL A 41 -2.62 5.58 2.00
C VAL A 41 -3.18 4.23 2.38
N VAL A 42 -3.89 4.16 3.51
CA VAL A 42 -4.64 2.98 3.92
C VAL A 42 -6.12 3.24 3.69
N VAL A 43 -6.77 2.32 2.97
CA VAL A 43 -8.19 2.41 2.61
C VAL A 43 -8.97 1.18 3.08
N ASP A 44 -10.26 1.34 3.31
CA ASP A 44 -11.16 0.33 3.85
C ASP A 44 -11.91 -0.42 2.72
N GLY A 45 -11.20 -1.35 2.09
CA GLY A 45 -11.77 -2.31 1.15
C GLY A 45 -11.57 -1.95 -0.33
N PRO A 46 -11.97 -2.86 -1.25
CA PRO A 46 -11.70 -2.72 -2.67
C PRO A 46 -12.32 -1.50 -3.34
N ASP A 47 -13.53 -1.11 -2.91
CA ASP A 47 -14.25 0.02 -3.49
C ASP A 47 -13.48 1.33 -3.28
N GLU A 48 -12.85 1.52 -2.12
CA GLU A 48 -12.04 2.71 -1.84
C GLU A 48 -10.69 2.70 -2.57
N VAL A 49 -10.14 1.50 -2.86
CA VAL A 49 -8.97 1.39 -3.75
C VAL A 49 -9.33 1.89 -5.14
N MET A 50 -10.47 1.46 -5.70
CA MET A 50 -10.95 1.95 -6.99
C MET A 50 -11.13 3.47 -7.00
N GLU A 51 -11.80 4.02 -5.97
CA GLU A 51 -12.03 5.46 -5.84
C GLU A 51 -10.71 6.25 -5.82
N TYR A 52 -9.69 5.77 -5.10
CA TYR A 52 -8.36 6.39 -5.08
C TYR A 52 -7.75 6.52 -6.49
N PHE A 53 -7.78 5.44 -7.28
CA PHE A 53 -7.19 5.46 -8.62
C PHE A 53 -8.04 6.24 -9.64
N GLU A 54 -9.37 6.24 -9.50
CA GLU A 54 -10.25 7.10 -10.30
C GLU A 54 -9.97 8.59 -10.04
N GLU A 55 -9.79 8.99 -8.77
CA GLU A 55 -9.49 10.37 -8.39
C GLU A 55 -8.13 10.86 -8.90
N THR A 56 -7.13 9.96 -8.94
CA THR A 56 -5.80 10.26 -9.50
C THR A 56 -5.79 10.29 -11.03
N GLY A 57 -6.89 9.92 -11.68
CA GLY A 57 -7.05 9.95 -13.13
C GLY A 57 -6.39 8.77 -13.85
N VAL A 58 -6.14 7.67 -13.14
CA VAL A 58 -5.68 6.41 -13.72
C VAL A 58 -6.88 5.69 -14.31
N ASP A 59 -6.81 5.33 -15.59
CA ASP A 59 -7.84 4.55 -16.29
C ASP A 59 -7.64 3.06 -15.95
N VAL A 60 -8.02 2.69 -14.73
CA VAL A 60 -7.98 1.30 -14.23
C VAL A 60 -9.25 0.60 -14.64
N GLU A 61 -9.13 -0.46 -15.45
CA GLU A 61 -10.23 -1.42 -15.61
C GLU A 61 -10.46 -2.10 -14.25
N ASP A 62 -11.67 -1.96 -13.69
CA ASP A 62 -12.09 -2.36 -12.33
C ASP A 62 -11.54 -3.70 -11.84
N ASP A 63 -11.43 -4.68 -12.73
CA ASP A 63 -11.08 -6.06 -12.38
C ASP A 63 -9.58 -6.28 -12.07
N ASN A 64 -8.69 -5.30 -12.36
CA ASN A 64 -7.24 -5.48 -12.21
C ASN A 64 -6.57 -4.53 -11.19
N VAL A 65 -7.26 -3.54 -10.61
CA VAL A 65 -6.58 -2.56 -9.73
C VAL A 65 -5.99 -3.21 -8.48
N LEU A 66 -6.67 -4.23 -7.94
CA LEU A 66 -6.25 -4.92 -6.72
C LEU A 66 -5.01 -5.79 -6.95
N ASP A 67 -4.72 -6.11 -8.22
CA ASP A 67 -3.55 -6.87 -8.64
C ASP A 67 -2.37 -5.96 -8.99
N ALA A 68 -2.50 -4.63 -8.83
CA ALA A 68 -1.41 -3.69 -9.05
C ALA A 68 -0.30 -3.84 -8.01
N ASP A 69 0.95 -3.70 -8.44
CA ASP A 69 2.12 -3.84 -7.56
C ASP A 69 2.13 -2.77 -6.45
N GLU A 70 1.49 -1.61 -6.68
CA GLU A 70 1.31 -0.54 -5.69
C GLU A 70 0.28 -0.87 -4.59
N VAL A 71 -0.54 -1.91 -4.77
CA VAL A 71 -1.65 -2.26 -3.86
C VAL A 71 -1.31 -3.49 -3.02
N PHE A 72 -1.38 -3.32 -1.70
CA PHE A 72 -1.02 -4.33 -0.73
C PHE A 72 -2.27 -4.77 0.07
N ASP A 73 -2.65 -6.04 -0.05
CA ASP A 73 -3.72 -6.63 0.75
C ASP A 73 -3.22 -6.94 2.17
N ILE A 74 -3.77 -6.24 3.18
CA ILE A 74 -3.41 -6.43 4.59
C ILE A 74 -4.05 -7.72 5.14
N GLY A 75 -5.11 -8.23 4.50
CA GLY A 75 -5.81 -9.46 4.87
C GLY A 75 -6.85 -9.29 5.99
N ASP A 76 -7.03 -8.06 6.49
CA ASP A 76 -8.06 -7.70 7.48
C ASP A 76 -9.23 -6.89 6.88
N GLY A 77 -9.24 -6.75 5.56
CA GLY A 77 -10.22 -5.96 4.80
C GLY A 77 -9.72 -4.57 4.41
N ARG A 78 -8.54 -4.17 4.87
CA ARG A 78 -7.87 -2.93 4.48
C ARG A 78 -6.83 -3.17 3.41
N TYR A 79 -6.54 -2.12 2.64
CA TYR A 79 -5.52 -2.11 1.61
C TYR A 79 -4.57 -0.95 1.85
N LEU A 80 -3.29 -1.17 1.62
CA LEU A 80 -2.26 -0.14 1.60
C LEU A 80 -1.91 0.17 0.15
N ILE A 81 -1.92 1.44 -0.22
CA ILE A 81 -1.54 1.94 -1.54
C ILE A 81 -0.24 2.73 -1.39
N VAL A 82 0.80 2.35 -2.13
CA VAL A 82 2.13 2.95 -2.06
C VAL A 82 2.55 3.46 -3.42
N GLU A 83 2.84 4.75 -3.54
CA GLU A 83 3.37 5.31 -4.79
C GLU A 83 4.85 4.95 -5.00
N ALA A 84 5.20 4.55 -6.23
CA ALA A 84 6.55 4.17 -6.68
C ALA A 84 7.40 5.36 -7.16
#